data_AF-A0A6A5VTL9-F1
#
_entry.id   AF-A0A6A5VTL9-F1
#
_cell.length_a   1.000
_cell.length_b   1.000
_cell.length_c   1.000
_cell.angle_alpha   90.00
_cell.angle_beta   90.00
_cell.angle_gamma   90.00
#
_symmetry.space_group_name_H-M   'P 1'
#
loop_
_entity.id
_entity.type
_entity.pdbx_description
1 polymer ?
#
loop_
_entity_poly.entity_id
_entity_poly.type
_entity_poly.pdbx_seq_one_letter_code
_entity_poly.pdbx_strand_id
1 'polypeptide(L)'
;MTLDIPSRRAGPFPARAPNPCYRQAYYRKPSGEITEADYFRAIFKHLVKDGVHHGADWCIQNELEDVDPLGFSLNCWITYEDENKKPEDSKPYEDVFAAYRKGNMNEIQAALGRLSEGHARHMCKSLALLALQERNAEVLGRLLDDGIEIEEPFEDEVRRVQRKLHPQTYGLLVEYAAKELKRPWAATKRPRQEHPLDWGK
;
A
#
# COMPACT_ATOMS: atom_id res chain seq x y z
N MET A 1 6.11 52.05 -1.43
CA MET A 1 6.22 50.89 -2.34
C MET A 1 5.70 49.68 -1.59
N THR A 2 4.43 49.34 -1.82
CA THR A 2 3.76 48.22 -1.18
C THR A 2 3.66 47.12 -2.23
N LEU A 3 4.33 46.00 -2.00
CA LEU A 3 4.29 44.85 -2.89
C LEU A 3 2.97 44.09 -2.66
N ASP A 4 2.09 44.13 -3.67
CA ASP A 4 0.91 43.29 -3.74
C ASP A 4 1.33 41.82 -3.86
N ILE A 5 1.01 41.01 -2.85
CA ILE A 5 1.13 39.56 -2.89
C ILE A 5 -0.17 39.02 -3.49
N PRO A 6 -0.16 38.32 -4.64
CA PRO A 6 -1.37 37.78 -5.21
C PRO A 6 -1.95 36.72 -4.28
N SER A 7 -3.15 37.00 -3.77
CA SER A 7 -4.01 36.04 -3.08
C SER A 7 -4.18 34.81 -3.97
N ARG A 8 -3.69 33.65 -3.50
CA ARG A 8 -4.01 32.34 -4.08
C ARG A 8 -5.52 32.14 -3.98
N ARG A 9 -6.24 32.53 -5.02
CA ARG A 9 -7.63 32.11 -5.22
C ARG A 9 -7.65 30.59 -5.15
N ALA A 10 -8.39 30.05 -4.18
CA ALA A 10 -8.82 28.67 -4.22
C ALA A 10 -9.53 28.47 -5.56
N GLY A 11 -8.87 27.79 -6.49
CA GLY A 11 -9.49 27.36 -7.73
C GLY A 11 -10.68 26.46 -7.41
N PRO A 12 -11.66 26.35 -8.32
CA PRO A 12 -12.76 25.42 -8.15
C PRO A 12 -12.19 24.02 -7.85
N PHE A 13 -12.78 23.31 -6.88
CA PHE A 13 -12.47 21.90 -6.63
C PHE A 13 -12.40 21.19 -7.99
N PRO A 14 -11.29 20.49 -8.31
CA PRO A 14 -11.15 19.86 -9.62
C PRO A 14 -12.37 18.97 -9.84
N ALA A 15 -13.02 19.14 -10.99
CA ALA A 15 -14.16 18.32 -11.39
C ALA A 15 -13.81 16.84 -11.19
N ARG A 16 -14.76 16.06 -10.65
CA ARG A 16 -14.55 14.64 -10.33
C ARG A 16 -14.03 13.90 -11.56
N ALA A 17 -12.74 13.51 -11.53
CA ALA A 17 -12.17 12.71 -12.59
C ALA A 17 -12.90 11.34 -12.64
N PRO A 18 -13.32 10.86 -13.82
CA PRO A 18 -14.00 9.57 -13.97
C PRO A 18 -13.11 8.38 -13.61
N ASN A 19 -11.79 8.53 -13.69
CA ASN A 19 -10.80 7.54 -13.24
C ASN A 19 -9.92 8.18 -12.15
N PRO A 20 -10.21 7.98 -10.85
CA PRO A 20 -9.38 8.53 -9.79
C PRO A 20 -8.02 7.83 -9.76
N CYS A 21 -6.93 8.58 -9.58
CA CYS A 21 -5.58 8.06 -9.40
C CYS A 21 -5.21 8.04 -7.91
N TYR A 22 -4.28 7.16 -7.49
CA TYR A 22 -3.75 6.99 -6.12
C TYR A 22 -4.62 7.58 -5.00
N ARG A 23 -4.30 8.80 -4.55
CA ARG A 23 -4.95 9.53 -3.45
C ARG A 23 -6.44 9.76 -3.66
N GLN A 24 -6.88 10.09 -4.87
CA GLN A 24 -8.31 10.23 -5.16
C GLN A 24 -9.03 8.89 -5.01
N ALA A 25 -8.41 7.79 -5.45
CA ALA A 25 -8.99 6.47 -5.31
C ALA A 25 -9.06 6.09 -3.83
N TYR A 26 -7.99 6.39 -3.09
CA TYR A 26 -7.93 6.16 -1.66
C TYR A 26 -9.06 6.83 -0.88
N TYR A 27 -9.33 8.13 -1.08
CA TYR A 27 -10.43 8.81 -0.37
C TYR A 27 -11.83 8.40 -0.84
N ARG A 28 -11.97 7.97 -2.09
CA ARG A 28 -13.25 7.53 -2.65
C ARG A 28 -13.66 6.12 -2.21
N LYS A 29 -12.69 5.28 -1.84
CA LYS A 29 -12.93 3.94 -1.31
C LYS A 29 -13.76 3.94 0.01
N PRO A 30 -13.38 4.66 1.08
CA PRO A 30 -14.13 4.66 2.34
C PRO A 30 -15.48 5.39 2.24
N SER A 31 -15.65 6.32 1.28
CA SER A 31 -16.96 6.94 1.02
C SER A 31 -17.92 6.05 0.22
N GLY A 32 -17.46 4.87 -0.24
CA GLY A 32 -18.24 3.95 -1.06
C GLY A 32 -18.45 4.43 -2.51
N GLU A 33 -17.76 5.51 -2.92
CA GLU A 33 -17.84 6.02 -4.30
C GLU A 33 -17.17 5.08 -5.31
N ILE A 34 -16.17 4.31 -4.87
CA ILE A 34 -15.54 3.25 -5.65
C ILE A 34 -15.40 1.99 -4.80
N THR A 35 -15.37 0.83 -5.45
CA THR A 35 -15.06 -0.42 -4.76
C THR A 35 -13.57 -0.54 -4.47
N GLU A 36 -13.18 -1.48 -3.62
CA GLU A 36 -11.77 -1.79 -3.45
C GLU A 36 -11.11 -2.33 -4.72
N ALA A 37 -11.83 -3.12 -5.51
CA ALA A 37 -11.35 -3.59 -6.80
C ALA A 37 -11.05 -2.42 -7.73
N ASP A 38 -11.89 -1.38 -7.70
CA ASP A 38 -11.66 -0.14 -8.45
C ASP A 38 -10.45 0.63 -7.91
N TYR A 39 -10.22 0.64 -6.60
CA TYR A 39 -9.02 1.23 -5.99
C TYR A 39 -7.73 0.53 -6.45
N PHE A 40 -7.66 -0.81 -6.40
CA PHE A 40 -6.48 -1.53 -6.87
C PHE A 40 -6.27 -1.39 -8.38
N ARG A 41 -7.35 -1.47 -9.16
CA ARG A 41 -7.29 -1.20 -10.60
C ARG A 41 -6.78 0.21 -10.89
N ALA A 42 -7.22 1.21 -10.14
CA ALA A 42 -6.73 2.58 -10.29
C ALA A 42 -5.22 2.68 -10.06
N ILE A 43 -4.68 2.03 -9.03
CA ILE A 43 -3.24 2.04 -8.74
C ILE A 43 -2.46 1.24 -9.78
N PHE A 44 -2.91 0.04 -10.13
CA PHE A 44 -2.16 -0.84 -11.03
C PHE A 44 -2.16 -0.39 -12.49
N LYS A 45 -3.10 0.48 -12.89
CA LYS A 45 -3.01 1.17 -14.17
C LYS A 45 -1.73 2.01 -14.31
N HIS A 46 -1.05 2.35 -13.22
CA HIS A 46 0.25 3.03 -13.27
C HIS A 46 1.45 2.07 -13.34
N LEU A 47 1.25 0.76 -13.08
CA LEU A 47 2.32 -0.24 -13.21
C LEU A 47 2.58 -0.61 -14.67
N VAL A 48 1.55 -0.59 -15.51
CA VAL A 48 1.65 -1.12 -16.88
C VAL A 48 2.28 -0.11 -17.84
N LYS A 49 2.98 -0.62 -18.86
CA LYS A 49 3.75 0.17 -19.83
C LYS A 49 2.89 1.26 -20.51
N ASP A 50 1.75 0.87 -21.08
CA ASP A 50 0.80 1.77 -21.74
C ASP A 50 -0.25 2.34 -20.76
N GLY A 51 0.11 2.35 -19.48
CA GLY A 51 -0.72 2.79 -18.37
C GLY A 51 -0.86 4.30 -18.23
N VAL A 52 -1.45 4.70 -17.11
CA VAL A 52 -1.53 6.11 -16.74
C VAL A 52 -0.20 6.49 -16.10
N HIS A 53 0.54 7.43 -16.68
CA HIS A 53 1.77 7.96 -16.09
C HIS A 53 1.66 9.48 -16.01
N HIS A 54 1.89 10.04 -14.83
CA HIS A 54 1.94 11.49 -14.64
C HIS A 54 3.38 11.91 -14.35
N GLY A 55 3.81 13.05 -14.92
CA GLY A 55 5.15 13.60 -14.66
C GLY A 55 5.43 13.97 -13.18
N ALA A 56 4.41 13.89 -12.32
CA ALA A 56 4.47 14.15 -10.89
C ALA A 56 4.12 12.92 -10.02
N ASP A 57 4.11 11.70 -10.58
CA ASP A 57 3.85 10.48 -9.80
C ASP A 57 4.87 10.25 -8.67
N TRP A 58 6.07 10.83 -8.78
CA TRP A 58 7.07 10.86 -7.71
C TRP A 58 6.73 11.90 -6.61
N CYS A 59 6.03 12.99 -6.94
CA CYS A 59 5.67 14.04 -5.98
C CYS A 59 4.61 13.57 -4.97
N ILE A 60 3.72 12.66 -5.40
CA ILE A 60 2.62 12.13 -4.59
C ILE A 60 3.10 11.08 -3.58
N GLN A 61 4.32 10.56 -3.73
CA GLN A 61 4.92 9.59 -2.82
C GLN A 61 4.88 10.07 -1.35
N ASN A 62 5.34 11.29 -1.06
CA ASN A 62 5.33 11.81 0.31
C ASN A 62 3.91 11.97 0.88
N GLU A 63 2.90 12.25 0.04
CA GLU A 63 1.50 12.35 0.48
C GLU A 63 0.89 10.98 0.77
N LEU A 64 1.23 9.96 -0.04
CA LEU A 64 0.73 8.59 0.15
C LEU A 64 1.36 7.93 1.36
N GLU A 65 2.63 8.24 1.67
CA GLU A 65 3.31 7.66 2.83
C GLU A 65 2.45 7.81 4.11
N ASP A 66 1.85 8.98 4.28
CA ASP A 66 1.04 9.30 5.45
C ASP A 66 -0.38 8.74 5.40
N VAL A 67 -1.03 8.88 4.25
CA VAL A 67 -2.48 8.65 4.10
C VAL A 67 -2.77 7.22 3.66
N ASP A 68 -1.96 6.67 2.78
CA ASP A 68 -2.14 5.37 2.14
C ASP A 68 -0.81 4.60 2.05
N PRO A 69 -0.33 4.00 3.16
CA PRO A 69 0.95 3.28 3.18
C PRO A 69 1.04 2.16 2.14
N LEU A 70 -0.09 1.53 1.81
CA LEU A 70 -0.17 0.51 0.76
C LEU A 70 0.00 1.14 -0.62
N GLY A 71 -0.75 2.21 -0.90
CA GLY A 71 -0.59 2.99 -2.12
C GLY A 71 0.81 3.57 -2.28
N PHE A 72 1.46 3.98 -1.19
CA PHE A 72 2.87 4.38 -1.18
C PHE A 72 3.79 3.24 -1.61
N SER A 73 3.68 2.06 -0.98
CA SER A 73 4.52 0.90 -1.31
C SER A 73 4.37 0.51 -2.79
N LEU A 74 3.13 0.50 -3.29
CA LEU A 74 2.83 0.26 -4.70
C LEU A 74 3.39 1.38 -5.62
N ASN A 75 3.27 2.64 -5.23
CA ASN A 75 3.81 3.78 -5.99
C ASN A 75 5.35 3.78 -6.05
N CYS A 76 6.03 3.37 -4.97
CA CYS A 76 7.48 3.21 -4.96
C CYS A 76 7.90 2.17 -5.99
N TRP A 77 7.21 1.03 -6.02
CA TRP A 77 7.45 0.03 -7.05
C TRP A 77 7.21 0.60 -8.46
N ILE A 78 6.09 1.29 -8.68
CA ILE A 78 5.76 1.93 -9.98
C ILE A 78 6.84 2.91 -10.46
N THR A 79 7.41 3.68 -9.54
CA THR A 79 8.31 4.79 -9.86
C THR A 79 9.76 4.35 -10.05
N TYR A 80 10.19 3.29 -9.36
CA TYR A 80 11.58 2.80 -9.40
C TYR A 80 11.80 1.59 -10.31
N GLU A 81 10.74 0.95 -10.82
CA GLU A 81 10.86 -0.11 -11.81
C GLU A 81 11.35 0.46 -13.16
N ASP A 82 12.31 -0.23 -13.78
CA ASP A 82 12.77 0.07 -15.14
C ASP A 82 11.58 0.03 -16.10
N GLU A 83 11.41 1.07 -16.93
CA GLU A 83 10.33 1.14 -17.91
C GLU A 83 10.30 -0.08 -18.84
N ASN A 84 11.45 -0.70 -19.11
CA ASN A 84 11.56 -1.91 -19.92
C ASN A 84 11.10 -3.18 -19.20
N LYS A 85 10.87 -3.10 -17.88
CA LYS A 85 10.37 -4.19 -17.03
C LYS A 85 8.93 -3.98 -16.58
N LYS A 86 8.30 -2.87 -17.00
CA LYS A 86 6.88 -2.63 -16.73
C LYS A 86 6.03 -3.68 -17.46
N PRO A 87 5.06 -4.31 -16.78
CA PRO A 87 4.15 -5.28 -17.38
C PRO A 87 3.27 -4.65 -18.47
N GLU A 88 2.81 -5.46 -19.41
CA GLU A 88 1.80 -5.03 -20.39
C GLU A 88 0.37 -5.08 -19.82
N ASP A 89 0.13 -5.94 -18.84
CA ASP A 89 -1.18 -6.18 -18.24
C ASP A 89 -1.13 -6.11 -16.71
N SER A 90 -2.10 -5.41 -16.12
CA SER A 90 -2.25 -5.27 -14.67
C SER A 90 -3.03 -6.44 -14.04
N LYS A 91 -3.72 -7.23 -14.86
CA LYS A 91 -4.62 -8.29 -14.40
C LYS A 91 -3.95 -9.32 -13.47
N PRO A 92 -2.71 -9.77 -13.71
CA PRO A 92 -2.04 -10.70 -12.81
C PRO A 92 -1.89 -10.16 -11.38
N TYR A 93 -1.71 -8.85 -11.19
CA TYR A 93 -1.61 -8.23 -9.87
C TYR A 93 -2.98 -8.08 -9.21
N GLU A 94 -4.02 -7.73 -9.97
CA GLU A 94 -5.40 -7.72 -9.49
C GLU A 94 -5.82 -9.12 -8.99
N ASP A 95 -5.39 -10.18 -9.68
CA ASP A 95 -5.68 -11.56 -9.29
C ASP A 95 -5.03 -11.95 -7.97
N VAL A 96 -3.85 -11.42 -7.64
CA VAL A 96 -3.20 -11.64 -6.34
C VAL A 96 -4.03 -11.05 -5.21
N PHE A 97 -4.53 -9.81 -5.35
CA PHE A 97 -5.38 -9.19 -4.33
C PHE A 97 -6.78 -9.83 -4.26
N ALA A 98 -7.32 -10.29 -5.40
CA ALA A 98 -8.55 -11.07 -5.41
C ALA A 98 -8.38 -12.40 -4.68
N ALA A 99 -7.24 -13.09 -4.86
CA ALA A 99 -6.91 -14.30 -4.11
C ALA A 99 -6.75 -14.02 -2.60
N TYR A 100 -6.11 -12.91 -2.24
CA TYR A 100 -6.00 -12.46 -0.85
C TYR A 100 -7.37 -12.31 -0.19
N ARG A 101 -8.33 -11.69 -0.87
CA ARG A 101 -9.69 -11.50 -0.34
C ARG A 101 -10.48 -12.77 -0.11
N LYS A 102 -10.16 -13.85 -0.83
CA LYS A 102 -10.75 -15.16 -0.58
C LYS A 102 -10.17 -15.86 0.65
N GLY A 103 -9.09 -15.33 1.23
CA GLY A 103 -8.44 -15.86 2.43
C GLY A 103 -7.73 -17.20 2.21
N ASN A 104 -7.45 -17.57 0.96
CA ASN A 104 -6.86 -18.87 0.63
C ASN A 104 -5.38 -18.72 0.26
N MET A 105 -4.48 -19.14 1.17
CA MET A 105 -3.04 -19.04 0.94
C MET A 105 -2.57 -19.80 -0.31
N ASN A 106 -3.20 -20.92 -0.65
CA ASN A 106 -2.85 -21.67 -1.87
C ASN A 106 -3.18 -20.87 -3.13
N GLU A 107 -4.30 -20.14 -3.13
CA GLU A 107 -4.64 -19.25 -4.24
C GLU A 107 -3.72 -18.04 -4.31
N ILE A 108 -3.32 -17.49 -3.16
CA ILE A 108 -2.34 -16.39 -3.09
C ILE A 108 -1.00 -16.84 -3.69
N GLN A 109 -0.48 -18.00 -3.26
CA GLN A 109 0.77 -18.55 -3.77
C GLN A 109 0.68 -18.90 -5.26
N ALA A 110 -0.43 -19.49 -5.70
CA ALA A 110 -0.64 -19.77 -7.12
C ALA A 110 -0.69 -18.49 -7.97
N ALA A 111 -1.30 -17.42 -7.45
CA ALA A 111 -1.34 -16.14 -8.15
C ALA A 111 0.04 -15.46 -8.19
N LEU A 112 0.78 -15.47 -7.07
CA LEU A 112 2.15 -14.96 -6.99
C LEU A 112 3.10 -15.73 -7.91
N GLY A 113 2.95 -17.06 -8.01
CA GLY A 113 3.76 -17.92 -8.87
C GLY A 113 3.57 -17.69 -10.38
N ARG A 114 2.55 -16.91 -10.78
CA ARG A 114 2.37 -16.47 -12.18
C ARG A 114 3.15 -15.19 -12.51
N LEU A 115 3.69 -14.51 -11.50
CA LEU A 115 4.48 -13.30 -11.68
C LEU A 115 5.95 -13.63 -11.86
N SER A 116 6.71 -12.72 -12.47
CA SER A 116 8.17 -12.80 -12.44
C SER A 116 8.69 -12.69 -11.02
N GLU A 117 9.88 -13.22 -10.72
CA GLU A 117 10.43 -13.24 -9.35
C GLU A 117 10.47 -11.83 -8.71
N GLY A 118 10.92 -10.83 -9.46
CA GLY A 118 10.99 -9.44 -8.98
C GLY A 118 9.60 -8.90 -8.63
N HIS A 119 8.63 -9.11 -9.52
CA HIS A 119 7.26 -8.65 -9.31
C HIS A 119 6.55 -9.39 -8.17
N ALA A 120 6.76 -10.71 -8.07
CA ALA A 120 6.26 -11.51 -6.96
C ALA A 120 6.77 -10.98 -5.62
N ARG A 121 8.07 -10.64 -5.54
CA ARG A 121 8.68 -10.07 -4.33
C ARG A 121 8.03 -8.73 -3.94
N HIS A 122 7.80 -7.83 -4.89
CA HIS A 122 7.09 -6.57 -4.62
C HIS A 122 5.66 -6.81 -4.13
N MET A 123 4.93 -7.72 -4.78
CA MET A 123 3.57 -8.08 -4.40
C MET A 123 3.49 -8.72 -3.01
N CYS A 124 4.44 -9.58 -2.65
CA CYS A 124 4.53 -10.15 -1.30
C CYS A 124 4.69 -9.06 -0.23
N LYS A 125 5.54 -8.05 -0.48
CA LYS A 125 5.72 -6.91 0.44
C LYS A 125 4.42 -6.12 0.61
N SER A 126 3.76 -5.75 -0.49
CA SER A 126 2.49 -5.01 -0.44
C SER A 126 1.36 -5.82 0.20
N LEU A 127 1.29 -7.14 -0.06
CA LEU A 127 0.34 -8.02 0.60
C LEU A 127 0.59 -8.15 2.10
N ALA A 128 1.85 -8.23 2.53
CA ALA A 128 2.17 -8.32 3.94
C ALA A 128 1.81 -7.03 4.67
N LEU A 129 2.05 -5.88 4.05
CA LEU A 129 1.60 -4.59 4.58
C LEU A 129 0.07 -4.53 4.68
N LEU A 130 -0.67 -4.97 3.65
CA LEU A 130 -2.14 -5.03 3.70
C LEU A 130 -2.61 -5.98 4.82
N ALA A 131 -2.04 -7.19 4.91
CA ALA A 131 -2.38 -8.16 5.94
C ALA A 131 -2.11 -7.63 7.35
N LEU A 132 -1.03 -6.88 7.51
CA LEU A 132 -0.71 -6.19 8.75
C LEU A 132 -1.75 -5.10 9.06
N GLN A 133 -2.08 -4.22 8.11
CA GLN A 133 -3.10 -3.18 8.26
C GLN A 133 -4.46 -3.74 8.68
N GLU A 134 -4.83 -4.89 8.13
CA GLU A 134 -6.09 -5.59 8.41
C GLU A 134 -6.04 -6.52 9.61
N ARG A 135 -4.87 -6.63 10.25
CA ARG A 135 -4.62 -7.53 11.39
C ARG A 135 -4.90 -9.00 11.05
N ASN A 136 -4.75 -9.38 9.78
CA ASN A 136 -4.89 -10.74 9.30
C ASN A 136 -3.62 -11.55 9.63
N ALA A 137 -3.55 -12.06 10.86
CA ALA A 137 -2.39 -12.75 11.39
C ALA A 137 -2.03 -14.03 10.61
N GLU A 138 -3.02 -14.73 10.05
CA GLU A 138 -2.78 -15.97 9.31
C GLU A 138 -2.00 -15.72 8.03
N VAL A 139 -2.49 -14.83 7.17
CA VAL A 139 -1.79 -14.51 5.92
C VAL A 139 -0.48 -13.78 6.19
N LEU A 140 -0.47 -12.87 7.17
CA LEU A 140 0.75 -12.17 7.57
C LEU A 140 1.84 -13.15 8.01
N GLY A 141 1.50 -14.16 8.82
CA GLY A 141 2.46 -15.14 9.32
C GLY A 141 3.10 -15.94 8.20
N ARG A 142 2.30 -16.40 7.23
CA ARG A 142 2.80 -17.10 6.04
C ARG A 142 3.75 -16.24 5.22
N LEU A 143 3.39 -14.99 4.97
CA LEU A 143 4.24 -14.06 4.20
C LEU A 143 5.55 -13.74 4.93
N LEU A 144 5.52 -13.63 6.26
CA LEU A 144 6.73 -13.44 7.06
C LEU A 144 7.64 -14.67 7.04
N ASP A 145 7.08 -15.88 7.14
CA ASP A 145 7.84 -17.14 7.04
C ASP A 145 8.52 -17.31 5.67
N ASP A 146 7.89 -16.82 4.61
CA ASP A 146 8.43 -16.82 3.24
C ASP A 146 9.57 -15.79 3.05
N GLY A 147 9.85 -14.94 4.05
CA GLY A 147 11.03 -14.08 4.08
C GLY A 147 10.88 -12.77 3.31
N ILE A 148 9.85 -11.98 3.62
CA ILE A 148 9.71 -10.64 3.03
C ILE A 148 10.81 -9.67 3.47
N GLU A 149 11.20 -8.78 2.56
CA GLU A 149 11.99 -7.61 2.90
C GLU A 149 11.11 -6.59 3.63
N ILE A 150 11.57 -6.15 4.80
CA ILE A 150 10.86 -5.20 5.66
C ILE A 150 11.23 -3.77 5.25
N GLU A 151 10.23 -3.01 4.83
CA GLU A 151 10.35 -1.59 4.47
C GLU A 151 9.81 -0.69 5.58
N GLU A 152 10.18 0.59 5.56
CA GLU A 152 9.77 1.58 6.57
C GLU A 152 8.24 1.67 6.78
N PRO A 153 7.37 1.67 5.73
CA PRO A 153 5.92 1.65 5.92
C PRO A 153 5.41 0.45 6.71
N PHE A 154 6.08 -0.70 6.58
CA PHE A 154 5.74 -1.91 7.35
C PHE A 154 6.09 -1.74 8.82
N GLU A 155 7.30 -1.26 9.13
CA GLU A 155 7.70 -0.99 10.52
C GLU A 155 6.79 0.04 11.19
N ASP A 156 6.36 1.06 10.46
CA ASP A 156 5.43 2.07 10.94
C ASP A 156 4.06 1.48 11.29
N GLU A 157 3.56 0.55 10.47
CA GLU A 157 2.27 -0.11 10.73
C GLU A 157 2.37 -1.10 11.90
N VAL A 158 3.52 -1.78 12.10
CA VAL A 158 3.75 -2.66 13.26
C VAL A 158 3.49 -1.94 14.58
N ARG A 159 3.87 -0.67 14.69
CA ARG A 159 3.67 0.14 15.91
C ARG A 159 2.20 0.38 16.26
N ARG A 160 1.29 0.21 15.29
CA ARG A 160 -0.16 0.39 15.47
C ARG A 160 -0.84 -0.89 15.93
N VAL A 161 -0.12 -2.01 15.92
CA VAL A 161 -0.62 -3.27 16.44
C VAL A 161 -0.54 -3.23 17.97
N GLN A 162 -1.69 -2.97 18.59
CA GLN A 162 -1.82 -2.95 20.04
C GLN A 162 -1.98 -4.35 20.61
N ARG A 163 -1.14 -4.73 21.57
CA ARG A 163 -1.20 -6.04 22.26
C ARG A 163 -2.59 -6.38 22.81
N LYS A 164 -3.32 -5.40 23.34
CA LYS A 164 -4.66 -5.62 23.93
C LYS A 164 -5.76 -5.80 22.87
N LEU A 165 -5.67 -5.09 21.75
CA LEU A 165 -6.71 -5.10 20.70
C LEU A 165 -6.44 -6.15 19.61
N HIS A 166 -5.18 -6.49 19.40
CA HIS A 166 -4.72 -7.35 18.31
C HIS A 166 -3.70 -8.39 18.83
N PRO A 167 -4.07 -9.22 19.83
CA PRO A 167 -3.12 -10.08 20.52
C PRO A 167 -2.44 -11.10 19.61
N GLN A 168 -3.16 -11.64 18.62
CA GLN A 168 -2.61 -12.62 17.66
C GLN A 168 -1.55 -11.99 16.75
N THR A 169 -1.91 -10.90 16.05
CA THR A 169 -0.96 -10.16 15.20
C THR A 169 0.23 -9.65 15.99
N TYR A 170 0.01 -9.16 17.21
CA TYR A 170 1.09 -8.71 18.09
C TYR A 170 2.05 -9.85 18.46
N GLY A 171 1.50 -11.01 18.86
CA GLY A 171 2.30 -12.19 19.19
C GLY A 171 3.19 -12.64 18.04
N LEU A 172 2.61 -12.73 16.84
CA LEU A 172 3.32 -13.05 15.60
C LEU A 172 4.50 -12.08 15.35
N LEU A 173 4.27 -10.78 15.48
CA LEU A 173 5.30 -9.76 15.24
C LEU A 173 6.44 -9.80 16.28
N VAL A 174 6.13 -10.17 17.53
CA VAL A 174 7.14 -10.36 18.58
C VAL A 174 7.99 -11.59 18.28
N GLU A 175 7.36 -12.70 17.89
CA GLU A 175 8.05 -13.94 17.51
C GLU A 175 8.96 -13.73 16.30
N TYR A 176 8.44 -13.10 15.25
CA TYR A 176 9.21 -12.78 14.05
C TYR A 176 10.44 -11.91 14.37
N ALA A 177 10.27 -10.85 15.18
CA ALA A 177 11.39 -9.99 15.55
C ALA A 177 12.48 -10.72 16.35
N ALA A 178 12.09 -11.63 17.24
CA ALA A 178 13.03 -12.43 18.02
C ALA A 178 13.82 -13.42 17.15
N LYS A 179 13.17 -14.01 16.14
CA LYS A 179 13.76 -15.02 15.27
C LYS A 179 14.62 -14.41 14.15
N GLU A 180 14.06 -13.46 13.40
CA GLU A 180 14.63 -13.01 12.12
C GLU A 180 15.33 -11.65 12.22
N LEU A 181 14.73 -10.67 12.90
CA LEU A 181 15.26 -9.30 12.90
C LEU A 181 16.47 -9.11 13.82
N LYS A 182 16.58 -9.90 14.89
CA LYS A 182 17.63 -9.77 15.94
C LYS A 182 17.73 -8.36 16.57
N ARG A 183 16.75 -7.51 16.30
CA ARG A 183 16.57 -6.16 16.85
C ARG A 183 15.10 -5.93 17.12
N PRO A 184 14.75 -5.05 18.07
CA PRO A 184 13.37 -4.62 18.19
C PRO A 184 12.92 -3.88 16.93
N TRP A 185 11.61 -3.91 16.69
CA TRP A 185 10.97 -2.99 15.75
C TRP A 185 11.35 -1.56 16.09
N ALA A 186 11.53 -0.70 15.07
CA ALA A 186 11.97 0.67 15.28
C ALA A 186 11.06 1.42 16.27
N ALA A 187 11.66 2.10 17.26
CA ALA A 187 10.97 2.64 18.42
C ALA A 187 10.36 4.04 18.21
N THR A 188 10.82 4.80 17.21
CA THR A 188 10.46 6.22 17.06
C THR A 188 9.36 6.40 16.03
N LYS A 189 8.21 6.96 16.46
CA LYS A 189 7.08 7.32 15.60
C LYS A 189 7.45 8.50 14.68
N ARG A 190 7.35 8.34 13.35
CA ARG A 190 7.23 9.50 12.45
C ARG A 190 5.88 10.20 12.70
N PRO A 191 5.83 11.53 12.83
CA PRO A 191 4.57 12.26 12.92
C PRO A 191 3.84 12.20 11.57
N ARG A 192 2.87 11.28 11.42
CA ARG A 192 1.97 11.20 10.27
C ARG A 192 0.61 11.84 10.58
N GLN A 193 -0.09 12.33 9.57
CA GLN A 193 -1.51 12.72 9.67
C GLN A 193 -2.40 11.49 10.01
N GLU A 194 -3.59 11.73 10.59
CA GLU A 194 -4.48 10.69 11.15
C GLU A 194 -4.78 9.55 10.15
N HIS A 195 -4.82 8.32 10.67
CA HIS A 195 -4.99 7.14 9.82
C HIS A 195 -6.44 6.89 9.44
N PRO A 196 -6.70 6.29 8.28
CA PRO A 196 -8.08 6.09 7.82
C PRO A 196 -8.82 4.95 8.54
N LEU A 197 -8.12 4.11 9.32
CA LEU A 197 -8.77 3.21 10.31
C LEU A 197 -9.24 3.94 11.57
N ASP A 198 -8.86 5.21 11.76
CA ASP A 198 -9.31 6.05 12.88
C ASP A 198 -10.50 6.95 12.48
N TRP A 199 -10.94 6.95 11.21
CA TRP A 199 -12.02 7.84 10.69
C TRP A 199 -13.46 7.36 10.97
N GLY A 200 -13.66 6.58 12.03
CA GLY A 200 -14.98 6.06 12.39
C GLY A 200 -15.08 5.58 13.83
N LYS A 201 -14.20 6.07 14.71
CA LYS A 201 -14.28 5.86 16.16
C LYS A 201 -14.71 7.12 16.88
#